data_AF-A0A8I5KQK6-F1
#
_entry.id   AF-A0A8I5KQK6-F1
#
_cell.length_a   1.000
_cell.length_b   1.000
_cell.length_c   1.000
_cell.angle_alpha   90.00
_cell.angle_beta   90.00
_cell.angle_gamma   90.00
#
_symmetry.space_group_name_H-M   'P 1'
#
loop_
_entity.id
_entity.type
_entity.pdbx_description
1 polymer ?
#
loop_
_entity_poly.entity_id
_entity_poly.type
_entity_poly.pdbx_seq_one_letter_code
_entity_poly.pdbx_strand_id
1 'polypeptide(L)'
;MLAAVALHDLGCLVLHCPHQSFYAALLFCLSPANVFLAAGYSEALFALLTFSAMGQLERGRVWTSVLLFAFATGVRSNGLVSVGFLMHSQCQGFFSSLTMLNPLRQLFKLMASLFLSVFTLGLPFALFQYYAYTQFCLPGSARPIPEPLVQLAVDKGYRIAEGNEPPWCFWDVPLIYSYIQDVYWNVGFLKYYELKQVPNFLLAAPVAILVAWATWTYVTTHPWLCLTLGLQRSKNNKTLEKPDLGFLSPQVFVYVVHAAVLLLFGGLCMHVQLTCFRIKSRC
;
A
#
# COMPACT_ATOMS: atom_id res chain seq x y z
N MET A 1 -2.98 -12.86 -13.56
CA MET A 1 -2.04 -14.00 -13.57
C MET A 1 -0.59 -13.59 -13.26
N LEU A 2 0.01 -12.60 -13.94
CA LEU A 2 1.38 -12.15 -13.64
C LEU A 2 1.58 -11.74 -12.16
N ALA A 3 0.62 -11.04 -11.56
CA ALA A 3 0.68 -10.66 -10.15
C ALA A 3 0.72 -11.88 -9.21
N ALA A 4 0.05 -12.98 -9.56
CA ALA A 4 0.06 -14.21 -8.76
C ALA A 4 1.43 -14.92 -8.83
N VAL A 5 2.10 -14.86 -9.97
CA VAL A 5 3.48 -15.37 -10.12
C VAL A 5 4.44 -14.53 -9.27
N ALA A 6 4.32 -13.20 -9.32
CA ALA A 6 5.12 -12.32 -8.48
C ALA A 6 4.89 -12.58 -6.98
N LEU A 7 3.65 -12.87 -6.57
CA LEU A 7 3.31 -13.23 -5.19
C LEU A 7 3.89 -14.60 -4.79
N HIS A 8 3.83 -15.59 -5.69
CA HIS A 8 4.43 -16.91 -5.45
C HIS A 8 5.95 -16.80 -5.26
N ASP A 9 6.63 -16.04 -6.14
CA ASP A 9 8.07 -15.82 -6.05
C ASP A 9 8.45 -15.10 -4.75
N LEU A 10 7.68 -14.08 -4.36
CA LEU A 10 7.86 -13.38 -3.08
C LEU A 10 7.66 -14.34 -1.89
N GLY A 11 6.61 -15.16 -1.92
CA GLY A 11 6.35 -16.15 -0.88
C GLY A 11 7.49 -17.15 -0.74
N CYS A 12 8.03 -17.65 -1.85
CA CYS A 12 9.18 -18.57 -1.83
C CYS A 12 10.43 -17.93 -1.24
N LEU A 13 10.66 -16.63 -1.49
CA LEU A 13 11.78 -15.88 -0.91
C LEU A 13 11.61 -15.64 0.60
N VAL A 14 10.39 -15.35 1.07
CA VAL A 14 10.14 -14.95 2.46
C VAL A 14 9.86 -16.16 3.37
N LEU A 15 8.97 -17.06 2.94
CA LEU A 15 8.53 -18.22 3.72
C LEU A 15 9.47 -19.42 3.58
N HIS A 16 10.32 -19.46 2.54
CA HIS A 16 11.22 -20.58 2.24
C HIS A 16 10.49 -21.94 2.08
N CYS A 17 9.18 -21.92 1.85
CA CYS A 17 8.30 -23.10 1.76
C CYS A 17 7.44 -23.03 0.48
N PRO A 18 7.73 -23.81 -0.57
CA PRO A 18 7.06 -23.68 -1.87
C PRO A 18 5.57 -24.05 -1.80
N HIS A 19 5.20 -25.03 -0.97
CA HIS A 19 3.79 -25.44 -0.82
C HIS A 19 2.91 -24.32 -0.25
N GLN A 20 3.37 -23.60 0.76
CA GLN A 20 2.61 -22.50 1.36
C GLN A 20 2.45 -21.33 0.38
N SER A 21 3.52 -20.99 -0.34
CA SER A 21 3.50 -19.98 -1.39
C SER A 21 2.56 -20.33 -2.53
N PHE A 22 2.51 -21.61 -2.92
CA PHE A 22 1.58 -22.09 -3.95
C PHE A 22 0.12 -21.97 -3.52
N TYR A 23 -0.22 -22.40 -2.29
CA TYR A 23 -1.58 -22.22 -1.78
C TYR A 23 -1.96 -20.74 -1.66
N ALA A 24 -1.05 -19.87 -1.23
CA ALA A 24 -1.28 -18.44 -1.18
C ALA A 24 -1.57 -17.84 -2.57
N ALA A 25 -0.78 -18.21 -3.59
CA ALA A 25 -1.00 -17.77 -4.96
C ALA A 25 -2.32 -18.32 -5.55
N LEU A 26 -2.69 -19.55 -5.20
CA LEU A 26 -3.96 -20.15 -5.61
C LEU A 26 -5.15 -19.43 -4.96
N LEU A 27 -5.09 -19.16 -3.65
CA LEU A 27 -6.11 -18.40 -2.94
C LEU A 27 -6.24 -16.97 -3.49
N PHE A 28 -5.13 -16.34 -3.88
CA PHE A 28 -5.14 -15.03 -4.54
C PHE A 28 -5.90 -15.08 -5.88
N CYS A 29 -5.65 -16.11 -6.70
CA CYS A 29 -6.36 -16.33 -7.97
C CYS A 29 -7.84 -16.69 -7.80
N LEU A 30 -8.21 -17.41 -6.75
CA LEU A 30 -9.59 -17.84 -6.49
C LEU A 30 -10.40 -16.81 -5.69
N SER A 31 -9.75 -15.76 -5.17
CA SER A 31 -10.42 -14.74 -4.39
C SER A 31 -11.51 -14.04 -5.21
N PRO A 32 -12.66 -13.65 -4.60
CA PRO A 32 -13.73 -12.94 -5.29
C PRO A 32 -13.27 -11.58 -5.87
N ALA A 33 -12.13 -11.06 -5.37
CA ALA A 33 -11.46 -9.87 -5.91
C ALA A 33 -10.82 -10.10 -7.30
N ASN A 34 -10.70 -11.35 -7.78
CA ASN A 34 -10.11 -11.65 -9.08
C ASN A 34 -10.91 -11.04 -10.25
N VAL A 35 -12.19 -10.69 -10.08
CA VAL A 35 -12.96 -9.93 -11.08
C VAL A 35 -12.30 -8.57 -11.37
N PHE A 36 -11.78 -7.89 -10.34
CA PHE A 36 -11.06 -6.61 -10.48
C PHE A 36 -9.61 -6.78 -10.95
N LEU A 37 -9.03 -7.96 -10.73
CA LEU A 37 -7.69 -8.31 -11.20
C LEU A 37 -7.68 -8.84 -12.65
N ALA A 38 -8.84 -9.30 -13.15
CA ALA A 38 -9.02 -9.85 -14.49
C ALA A 38 -9.64 -8.86 -15.48
N ALA A 39 -10.56 -8.01 -15.03
CA ALA A 39 -10.95 -6.83 -15.79
C ALA A 39 -9.74 -5.86 -15.81
N GLY A 40 -9.50 -5.16 -16.92
CA GLY A 40 -8.33 -4.29 -17.14
C GLY A 40 -8.26 -3.04 -16.25
N TYR A 41 -8.46 -3.20 -14.95
CA TYR A 41 -8.36 -2.16 -13.94
C TYR A 41 -6.92 -1.99 -13.47
N SER A 42 -6.65 -0.79 -12.93
CA SER A 42 -5.36 -0.44 -12.32
C SER A 42 -5.00 -1.29 -11.10
N GLU A 43 -5.94 -2.08 -10.54
CA GLU A 43 -5.71 -2.98 -9.41
C GLU A 43 -4.67 -4.05 -9.72
N ALA A 44 -4.79 -4.68 -10.89
CA ALA A 44 -3.92 -5.77 -11.31
C ALA A 44 -2.48 -5.30 -11.52
N LEU A 45 -2.33 -4.15 -12.18
CA LEU A 45 -1.03 -3.53 -12.41
C LEU A 45 -0.40 -3.06 -11.10
N PHE A 46 -1.20 -2.45 -10.21
CA PHE A 46 -0.74 -2.07 -8.89
C PHE A 46 -0.23 -3.26 -8.08
N ALA A 47 -1.01 -4.35 -8.01
CA ALA A 47 -0.61 -5.57 -7.31
C ALA A 47 0.68 -6.18 -7.88
N LEU A 48 0.80 -6.24 -9.22
CA LEU A 48 2.00 -6.73 -9.89
C LEU A 48 3.25 -5.91 -9.52
N LEU A 49 3.15 -4.57 -9.60
CA LEU A 49 4.26 -3.66 -9.31
C LEU A 49 4.66 -3.73 -7.84
N THR A 50 3.70 -3.73 -6.93
CA THR A 50 3.94 -3.80 -5.47
C THR A 50 4.59 -5.14 -5.07
N PHE A 51 4.08 -6.29 -5.54
CA PHE A 51 4.71 -7.58 -5.24
C PHE A 51 6.11 -7.71 -5.86
N SER A 52 6.29 -7.19 -7.07
CA SER A 52 7.61 -7.15 -7.71
C SER A 52 8.58 -6.25 -6.93
N ALA A 53 8.12 -5.09 -6.46
CA ALA A 53 8.92 -4.16 -5.66
C ALA A 53 9.38 -4.80 -4.34
N MET A 54 8.48 -5.49 -3.64
CA MET A 54 8.79 -6.27 -2.44
C MET A 54 9.81 -7.37 -2.74
N GLY A 55 9.62 -8.13 -3.83
CA GLY A 55 10.56 -9.18 -4.23
C GLY A 55 11.95 -8.65 -4.59
N GLN A 56 12.06 -7.44 -5.14
CA GLN A 56 13.36 -6.80 -5.36
C GLN A 56 14.00 -6.27 -4.07
N LEU A 57 13.19 -5.87 -3.10
CA LEU A 57 13.65 -5.42 -1.79
C LEU A 57 14.32 -6.56 -1.02
N GLU A 58 13.69 -7.73 -0.98
CA GLU A 58 14.24 -8.94 -0.34
C GLU A 58 15.53 -9.44 -1.02
N ARG A 59 15.67 -9.22 -2.34
CA ARG A 59 16.90 -9.54 -3.08
C ARG A 59 18.02 -8.51 -2.89
N GLY A 60 17.84 -7.50 -2.02
CA GLY A 60 18.82 -6.47 -1.71
C GLY A 60 18.95 -5.34 -2.74
N ARG A 61 18.08 -5.29 -3.76
CA ARG A 61 18.12 -4.28 -4.83
C ARG A 61 17.21 -3.10 -4.51
N VAL A 62 17.57 -2.34 -3.47
CA VAL A 62 16.76 -1.24 -2.91
C VAL A 62 16.33 -0.21 -3.96
N TRP A 63 17.25 0.28 -4.80
CA TRP A 63 16.92 1.31 -5.80
C TRP A 63 15.90 0.84 -6.84
N THR A 64 16.00 -0.41 -7.29
CA THR A 64 15.00 -0.98 -8.21
C THR A 64 13.64 -1.14 -7.54
N SER A 65 13.62 -1.47 -6.24
CA SER A 65 12.41 -1.53 -5.44
C SER A 65 11.76 -0.13 -5.30
N VAL A 66 12.56 0.91 -5.00
CA VAL A 66 12.08 2.30 -4.92
C VAL A 66 11.43 2.74 -6.24
N LEU A 67 12.06 2.45 -7.38
CA LEU A 67 11.49 2.79 -8.70
C LEU A 67 10.18 2.05 -8.97
N LEU A 68 10.11 0.75 -8.66
CA LEU A 68 8.88 -0.03 -8.82
C LEU A 68 7.76 0.46 -7.90
N PHE A 69 8.08 0.84 -6.65
CA PHE A 69 7.11 1.46 -5.74
C PHE A 69 6.67 2.84 -6.23
N ALA A 70 7.54 3.64 -6.83
CA ALA A 70 7.15 4.91 -7.43
C ALA A 70 6.16 4.68 -8.58
N PHE A 71 6.42 3.72 -9.47
CA PHE A 71 5.46 3.35 -10.52
C PHE A 71 4.14 2.84 -9.93
N ALA A 72 4.17 2.04 -8.87
CA ALA A 72 2.97 1.60 -8.17
C ALA A 72 2.17 2.79 -7.61
N THR A 73 2.83 3.77 -7.00
CA THR A 73 2.21 5.01 -6.50
C THR A 73 1.62 5.86 -7.63
N GLY A 74 2.25 5.87 -8.80
CA GLY A 74 1.73 6.55 -9.99
C GLY A 74 0.46 5.89 -10.54
N VAL A 75 0.37 4.56 -10.48
CA VAL A 75 -0.85 3.82 -10.88
C VAL A 75 -1.96 4.05 -9.86
N ARG A 76 -1.64 4.10 -8.57
CA ARG A 76 -2.58 4.39 -7.47
C ARG A 76 -1.88 5.07 -6.29
N SER A 77 -2.50 6.13 -5.77
CA SER A 77 -2.08 6.83 -4.54
C SER A 77 -1.87 5.91 -3.33
N ASN A 78 -2.57 4.76 -3.25
CA ASN A 78 -2.39 3.75 -2.21
C ASN A 78 -0.96 3.20 -2.12
N GLY A 79 -0.15 3.34 -3.18
CA GLY A 79 1.27 2.99 -3.15
C GLY A 79 2.09 3.76 -2.11
N LEU A 80 1.62 4.94 -1.67
CA LEU A 80 2.27 5.77 -0.66
C LEU A 80 2.47 5.05 0.68
N VAL A 81 1.57 4.14 1.04
CA VAL A 81 1.67 3.34 2.27
C VAL A 81 2.89 2.39 2.25
N SER A 82 3.41 2.08 1.06
CA SER A 82 4.59 1.21 0.90
C SER A 82 5.90 1.88 1.33
N VAL A 83 5.91 3.18 1.62
CA VAL A 83 7.06 3.88 2.23
C VAL A 83 7.54 3.19 3.51
N GLY A 84 6.62 2.56 4.27
CA GLY A 84 6.97 1.82 5.48
C GLY A 84 7.98 0.70 5.24
N PHE A 85 7.90 -0.03 4.11
CA PHE A 85 8.84 -1.10 3.78
C PHE A 85 10.25 -0.55 3.51
N LEU A 86 10.34 0.55 2.76
CA LEU A 86 11.61 1.22 2.45
C LEU A 86 12.27 1.80 3.71
N MET A 87 11.47 2.43 4.57
CA MET A 87 11.95 2.96 5.86
C MET A 87 12.52 1.84 6.71
N HIS A 88 11.79 0.73 6.84
CA HIS A 88 12.22 -0.39 7.65
C HIS A 88 13.52 -1.04 7.13
N SER A 89 13.61 -1.34 5.83
CA SER A 89 14.80 -1.98 5.25
C SER A 89 16.06 -1.14 5.40
N GLN A 90 15.93 0.19 5.24
CA GLN A 90 17.05 1.13 5.31
C GLN A 90 17.51 1.33 6.76
N CYS A 91 16.56 1.39 7.71
CA CYS A 91 16.86 1.40 9.14
C CYS A 91 17.59 0.11 9.56
N GLN A 92 17.15 -1.06 9.11
CA GLN A 92 17.83 -2.32 9.42
C GLN A 92 19.28 -2.34 8.87
N GLY A 93 19.47 -1.86 7.64
CA GLY A 93 20.81 -1.70 7.05
C GLY A 93 21.71 -0.75 7.85
N PHE A 94 21.14 0.33 8.39
CA PHE A 94 21.86 1.25 9.27
C PHE A 94 22.23 0.63 10.62
N PHE A 95 21.31 -0.05 11.31
CA PHE A 95 21.60 -0.71 12.59
C PHE A 95 22.68 -1.79 12.47
N SER A 96 22.70 -2.53 11.35
CA SER A 96 23.80 -3.48 11.10
C SER A 96 25.15 -2.77 10.86
N SER A 97 25.13 -1.62 10.18
CA SER A 97 26.32 -0.84 9.84
C SER A 97 26.87 -0.02 11.01
N LEU A 98 26.03 0.35 11.99
CA LEU A 98 26.41 1.08 13.22
C LEU A 98 27.49 0.35 14.04
N THR A 99 27.65 -0.95 13.83
CA THR A 99 28.72 -1.75 14.44
C THR A 99 30.10 -1.51 13.83
N MET A 100 30.19 -0.76 12.73
CA MET A 100 31.42 -0.38 12.05
C MET A 100 31.57 1.15 12.01
N LEU A 101 32.83 1.60 12.09
CA LEU A 101 33.27 2.97 12.40
C LEU A 101 32.50 4.12 11.68
N ASN A 102 32.34 5.23 12.43
CA ASN A 102 31.78 6.54 12.10
C ASN A 102 30.23 6.64 11.98
N PRO A 103 29.51 6.75 13.13
CA PRO A 103 28.05 6.79 13.15
C PRO A 103 27.46 8.02 12.44
N LEU A 104 28.14 9.17 12.50
CA LEU A 104 27.66 10.41 11.86
C LEU A 104 27.58 10.28 10.33
N ARG A 105 28.62 9.73 9.69
CA ARG A 105 28.64 9.54 8.22
C ARG A 105 27.56 8.57 7.77
N GLN A 106 27.34 7.51 8.55
CA GLN A 106 26.28 6.55 8.27
C GLN A 106 24.88 7.15 8.46
N LEU A 107 24.71 8.02 9.45
CA LEU A 107 23.45 8.73 9.68
C LEU A 107 23.13 9.66 8.50
N PHE A 108 24.11 10.43 8.02
CA PHE A 108 23.94 11.26 6.83
C PHE A 108 23.59 10.43 5.59
N LYS A 109 24.25 9.27 5.41
CA LYS A 109 23.94 8.35 4.31
C LYS A 109 22.51 7.79 4.41
N LEU A 110 22.07 7.42 5.62
CA LEU A 110 20.71 6.96 5.87
C LEU A 110 19.71 8.08 5.54
N MET A 111 19.89 9.27 6.12
CA MET A 111 18.99 10.41 5.92
C MET A 111 18.89 10.80 4.44
N ALA A 112 20.02 10.89 3.73
CA ALA A 112 20.03 11.17 2.30
C ALA A 112 19.31 10.07 1.50
N SER A 113 19.54 8.80 1.84
CA SER A 113 18.89 7.68 1.15
C SER A 113 17.39 7.59 1.44
N LEU A 114 16.96 7.89 2.67
CA LEU A 114 15.56 7.96 3.05
C LEU A 114 14.86 9.10 2.32
N PHE A 115 15.45 10.30 2.34
CA PHE A 115 14.93 11.46 1.64
C PHE A 115 14.76 11.18 0.14
N LEU A 116 15.79 10.62 -0.51
CA LEU A 116 15.71 10.29 -1.93
C LEU A 116 14.64 9.23 -2.22
N SER A 117 14.48 8.23 -1.35
CA SER A 117 13.44 7.20 -1.51
C SER A 117 12.02 7.75 -1.38
N VAL A 118 11.77 8.61 -0.38
CA VAL A 118 10.47 9.27 -0.16
C VAL A 118 10.17 10.24 -1.30
N PHE A 119 11.17 11.01 -1.72
CA PHE A 119 11.03 11.93 -2.84
C PHE A 119 10.67 11.19 -4.13
N THR A 120 11.40 10.12 -4.46
CA THR A 120 11.16 9.34 -5.68
C THR A 120 9.77 8.69 -5.66
N LEU A 121 9.35 8.17 -4.51
CA LEU A 121 8.04 7.52 -4.36
C LEU A 121 6.89 8.53 -4.37
N GLY A 122 7.07 9.70 -3.76
CA GLY A 122 6.07 10.77 -3.70
C GLY A 122 5.95 11.59 -4.99
N LEU A 123 6.97 11.57 -5.85
CA LEU A 123 7.02 12.36 -7.08
C LEU A 123 5.81 12.10 -8.01
N PRO A 124 5.42 10.85 -8.33
CA PRO A 124 4.25 10.59 -9.19
C PRO A 124 2.95 11.15 -8.61
N PHE A 125 2.77 11.07 -7.28
CA PHE A 125 1.62 11.65 -6.60
C PHE A 125 1.63 13.17 -6.70
N ALA A 126 2.78 13.81 -6.44
CA ALA A 126 2.93 15.26 -6.54
C ALA A 126 2.70 15.77 -7.98
N LEU A 127 3.21 15.06 -8.99
CA LEU A 127 2.98 15.38 -10.40
C LEU A 127 1.49 15.30 -10.75
N PHE A 128 0.78 14.29 -10.24
CA PHE A 128 -0.67 14.17 -10.43
C PHE A 128 -1.44 15.30 -9.75
N GLN A 129 -1.09 15.66 -8.50
CA GLN A 129 -1.70 16.80 -7.79
C GLN A 129 -1.47 18.10 -8.56
N TYR A 130 -0.25 18.34 -9.04
CA TYR A 130 0.08 19.52 -9.83
C TYR A 130 -0.69 19.56 -11.15
N TYR A 131 -0.75 18.44 -11.88
CA TYR A 131 -1.55 18.33 -13.10
C TYR A 131 -3.02 18.68 -12.84
N ALA A 132 -3.62 18.10 -11.80
CA ALA A 132 -5.00 18.41 -11.42
C ALA A 132 -5.20 19.89 -11.05
N TYR A 133 -4.27 20.47 -10.28
CA TYR A 133 -4.31 21.89 -9.96
C TYR A 133 -4.32 22.76 -11.22
N THR A 134 -3.45 22.47 -12.20
CA THR A 134 -3.43 23.24 -13.44
C THR A 134 -4.71 23.10 -14.28
N GLN A 135 -5.43 21.99 -14.16
CA GLN A 135 -6.65 21.77 -14.92
C GLN A 135 -7.90 22.39 -14.26
N PHE A 136 -7.96 22.44 -12.93
CA PHE A 136 -9.16 22.87 -12.20
C PHE A 136 -9.04 24.25 -11.54
N CYS A 137 -7.84 24.73 -11.21
CA CYS A 137 -7.63 25.98 -10.47
C CYS A 137 -7.06 27.11 -11.33
N LEU A 138 -6.55 26.81 -12.54
CA LEU A 138 -6.06 27.84 -13.46
C LEU A 138 -7.09 28.09 -14.57
N PRO A 139 -7.51 29.34 -14.80
CA PRO A 139 -8.45 29.67 -15.87
C PRO A 139 -7.77 29.48 -17.24
N GLY A 140 -8.45 28.82 -18.18
CA GLY A 140 -8.02 28.68 -19.57
C GLY A 140 -7.15 27.45 -19.90
N SER A 141 -6.84 26.60 -18.92
CA SER A 141 -6.08 25.35 -19.11
C SER A 141 -6.94 24.08 -19.11
N ALA A 142 -8.25 24.21 -18.99
CA ALA A 142 -9.19 23.09 -19.03
C ALA A 142 -9.19 22.43 -20.43
N ARG A 143 -8.92 21.12 -20.47
CA ARG A 143 -9.04 20.34 -21.71
C ARG A 143 -10.52 20.06 -22.01
N PRO A 144 -10.92 20.04 -23.30
CA PRO A 144 -12.27 19.68 -23.69
C PRO A 144 -12.55 18.23 -23.26
N ILE A 145 -13.57 18.06 -22.43
CA ILE A 145 -14.01 16.75 -21.94
C ILE A 145 -15.06 16.20 -22.92
N PRO A 146 -14.97 14.92 -23.35
CA PRO A 146 -15.99 14.31 -24.18
C PRO A 146 -17.40 14.45 -23.60
N GLU A 147 -18.37 14.81 -24.43
CA GLU A 147 -19.80 14.95 -24.07
C GLU A 147 -20.37 13.80 -23.20
N PRO A 148 -20.08 12.50 -23.45
CA PRO A 148 -20.60 11.44 -22.58
C PRO A 148 -20.08 11.49 -21.13
N LEU A 149 -18.87 12.03 -20.92
CA LEU A 149 -18.32 12.21 -19.58
C LEU A 149 -18.91 13.44 -18.89
N VAL A 150 -19.27 14.48 -19.65
CA VAL A 150 -19.98 15.66 -19.15
C VAL A 150 -21.39 15.27 -18.68
N GLN A 151 -22.12 14.48 -19.46
CA GLN A 151 -23.43 13.96 -19.06
C GLN A 151 -23.34 13.13 -17.77
N LEU A 152 -22.35 12.24 -17.68
CA LEU A 152 -22.12 11.47 -16.46
C LEU A 152 -21.80 12.35 -15.25
N ALA A 153 -21.03 13.42 -15.45
CA ALA A 153 -20.71 14.38 -14.38
C ALA A 153 -21.96 15.10 -13.89
N VAL A 154 -22.83 15.55 -14.80
CA VAL A 154 -24.12 16.19 -14.45
C VAL A 154 -25.03 15.22 -13.71
N ASP A 155 -25.19 13.99 -14.20
CA ASP A 155 -26.02 12.95 -13.57
C ASP A 155 -25.56 12.58 -12.15
N LYS A 156 -24.24 12.66 -11.90
CA LYS A 156 -23.64 12.36 -10.60
C LYS A 156 -23.44 13.59 -9.71
N GLY A 157 -23.71 14.79 -10.21
CA GLY A 157 -23.44 16.04 -9.50
C GLY A 157 -21.95 16.33 -9.29
N TYR A 158 -21.08 15.84 -10.18
CA TYR A 158 -19.64 16.11 -10.14
C TYR A 158 -19.33 17.50 -10.71
N ARG A 159 -18.36 18.18 -10.09
CA ARG A 159 -17.86 19.48 -10.58
C ARG A 159 -16.95 19.30 -11.79
N ILE A 160 -17.15 20.15 -12.80
CA ILE A 160 -16.37 20.19 -14.06
C ILE A 160 -15.43 21.40 -14.02
N ALA A 161 -14.29 21.31 -14.71
CA ALA A 161 -13.26 22.36 -14.75
C ALA A 161 -13.74 23.70 -15.34
N GLU A 162 -14.79 23.70 -16.15
CA GLU A 162 -15.38 24.92 -16.73
C GLU A 162 -16.45 25.59 -15.83
N GLY A 163 -16.70 25.02 -14.63
CA GLY A 163 -17.62 25.59 -13.64
C GLY A 163 -16.91 26.48 -12.61
N ASN A 164 -17.58 26.73 -11.48
CA ASN A 164 -16.98 27.47 -10.35
C ASN A 164 -15.74 26.75 -9.80
N GLU A 165 -14.69 27.52 -9.53
CA GLU A 165 -13.44 27.02 -8.93
C GLU A 165 -13.75 26.22 -7.65
N PRO A 166 -13.21 25.00 -7.52
CA PRO A 166 -13.49 24.18 -6.37
C PRO A 166 -12.77 24.72 -5.11
N PRO A 167 -13.34 24.54 -3.92
CA PRO A 167 -12.85 25.20 -2.70
C PRO A 167 -11.44 24.76 -2.30
N TRP A 168 -11.00 23.58 -2.75
CA TRP A 168 -9.65 23.08 -2.49
C TRP A 168 -8.56 23.86 -3.22
N CYS A 169 -8.89 24.68 -4.22
CA CYS A 169 -7.94 25.60 -4.85
C CYS A 169 -7.47 26.70 -3.89
N PHE A 170 -8.26 27.03 -2.86
CA PHE A 170 -7.97 28.10 -1.89
C PHE A 170 -7.42 27.59 -0.56
N TRP A 171 -7.17 26.28 -0.43
CA TRP A 171 -6.58 25.71 0.78
C TRP A 171 -5.07 25.97 0.82
N ASP A 172 -4.50 26.07 2.03
CA ASP A 172 -3.06 26.26 2.25
C ASP A 172 -2.21 25.22 1.50
N VAL A 173 -2.76 24.00 1.34
CA VAL A 173 -2.23 22.98 0.45
C VAL A 173 -3.36 22.49 -0.47
N PRO A 174 -3.31 22.80 -1.78
CA PRO A 174 -4.38 22.44 -2.72
C PRO A 174 -4.34 20.95 -3.06
N LEU A 175 -4.88 20.12 -2.18
CA LEU A 175 -4.93 18.66 -2.31
C LEU A 175 -6.30 18.20 -2.82
N ILE A 176 -6.38 17.94 -4.14
CA ILE A 176 -7.60 17.39 -4.75
C ILE A 176 -7.96 16.02 -4.16
N TYR A 177 -6.96 15.21 -3.79
CA TYR A 177 -7.22 13.86 -3.28
C TYR A 177 -7.97 13.88 -1.96
N SER A 178 -7.56 14.73 -1.01
CA SER A 178 -8.25 14.92 0.28
C SER A 178 -9.66 15.45 0.09
N TYR A 179 -9.86 16.38 -0.85
CA TYR A 179 -11.19 16.90 -1.19
C TYR A 179 -12.10 15.81 -1.75
N ILE A 180 -11.61 14.98 -2.68
CA ILE A 180 -12.38 13.87 -3.25
C ILE A 180 -12.74 12.84 -2.17
N GLN A 181 -11.78 12.52 -1.31
CA GLN A 181 -11.97 11.58 -0.21
C GLN A 181 -13.07 12.03 0.75
N ASP A 182 -13.10 13.31 1.12
CA ASP A 182 -14.10 13.82 2.05
C ASP A 182 -15.47 14.06 1.37
N VAL A 183 -15.50 14.76 0.23
CA VAL A 183 -16.76 15.21 -0.40
C VAL A 183 -17.47 14.11 -1.16
N TYR A 184 -16.75 13.30 -1.93
CA TYR A 184 -17.37 12.30 -2.81
C TYR A 184 -17.34 10.89 -2.21
N TRP A 185 -16.30 10.57 -1.43
CA TRP A 185 -16.16 9.23 -0.86
C TRP A 185 -16.52 9.16 0.62
N ASN A 186 -16.75 10.30 1.30
CA ASN A 186 -17.05 10.38 2.72
C ASN A 186 -16.09 9.57 3.61
N VAL A 187 -14.81 9.54 3.23
CA VAL A 187 -13.74 8.83 3.93
C VAL A 187 -13.32 9.69 5.12
N GLY A 188 -13.40 9.14 6.32
CA GLY A 188 -13.03 9.83 7.54
C GLY A 188 -13.07 8.90 8.74
N PHE A 189 -12.48 9.32 9.85
CA PHE A 189 -12.45 8.55 11.09
C PHE A 189 -13.88 8.27 11.57
N LEU A 190 -14.28 6.99 11.58
CA LEU A 190 -15.59 6.50 12.00
C LEU A 190 -16.82 7.05 11.23
N LYS A 191 -16.65 7.86 10.18
CA LYS A 191 -17.75 8.36 9.34
C LYS A 191 -18.51 7.24 8.61
N TYR A 192 -17.89 6.07 8.47
CA TYR A 192 -18.41 4.90 7.75
C TYR A 192 -19.26 3.94 8.61
N TYR A 193 -19.45 4.16 9.91
CA TYR A 193 -20.19 3.19 10.73
C TYR A 193 -21.71 3.41 10.63
N GLU A 194 -22.30 3.05 9.49
CA GLU A 194 -23.76 3.02 9.30
C GLU A 194 -24.31 1.59 9.30
N LEU A 195 -25.48 1.37 9.94
CA LEU A 195 -26.15 0.06 9.97
C LEU A 195 -26.48 -0.52 8.58
N LYS A 196 -26.60 0.34 7.57
CA LYS A 196 -26.86 -0.06 6.17
C LYS A 196 -25.69 -0.80 5.52
N GLN A 197 -24.50 -0.79 6.14
CA GLN A 197 -23.26 -1.31 5.57
C GLN A 197 -22.78 -2.60 6.25
N VAL A 198 -23.55 -3.13 7.22
CA VAL A 198 -23.31 -4.41 7.89
C VAL A 198 -22.99 -5.57 6.91
N PRO A 199 -23.66 -5.70 5.74
CA PRO A 199 -23.28 -6.75 4.77
C PRO A 199 -21.83 -6.65 4.28
N ASN A 200 -21.28 -5.45 4.13
CA ASN A 200 -19.89 -5.26 3.68
C ASN A 200 -18.89 -5.67 4.77
N PHE A 201 -19.19 -5.35 6.03
CA PHE A 201 -18.39 -5.79 7.17
C PHE A 201 -18.37 -7.31 7.29
N LEU A 202 -19.51 -7.99 7.07
CA LEU A 202 -19.59 -9.45 7.08
C LEU A 202 -18.74 -10.10 5.97
N LEU A 203 -18.67 -9.49 4.80
CA LEU A 203 -17.82 -9.98 3.70
C LEU A 203 -16.33 -9.80 3.96
N ALA A 204 -15.93 -8.73 4.64
CA ALA A 204 -14.53 -8.48 5.01
C ALA A 204 -14.08 -9.20 6.29
N ALA A 205 -15.03 -9.59 7.15
CA ALA A 205 -14.78 -10.29 8.41
C ALA A 205 -13.84 -11.50 8.32
N PRO A 206 -14.00 -12.46 7.37
CA PRO A 206 -13.12 -13.63 7.33
C PRO A 206 -11.65 -13.27 7.11
N VAL A 207 -11.37 -12.32 6.21
CA VAL A 207 -10.00 -11.86 5.95
C VAL A 207 -9.47 -11.06 7.14
N ALA A 208 -10.29 -10.19 7.73
CA ALA A 208 -9.92 -9.42 8.91
C ALA A 208 -9.58 -10.31 10.12
N ILE A 209 -10.38 -11.35 10.37
CA ILE A 209 -10.16 -12.33 11.44
C ILE A 209 -8.86 -13.11 11.19
N LEU A 210 -8.62 -13.55 9.95
CA LEU A 210 -7.39 -14.26 9.60
C LEU A 210 -6.15 -13.39 9.82
N VAL A 211 -6.17 -12.13 9.38
CA VAL A 211 -5.05 -11.20 9.57
C VAL A 211 -4.84 -10.88 11.05
N ALA A 212 -5.91 -10.65 11.81
CA ALA A 212 -5.84 -10.40 13.25
C ALA A 212 -5.27 -11.62 14.00
N TRP A 213 -5.73 -12.83 13.66
CA TRP A 213 -5.27 -14.07 14.27
C TRP A 213 -3.81 -14.38 13.92
N ALA A 214 -3.42 -14.17 12.66
CA ALA A 214 -2.03 -14.30 12.21
C ALA A 214 -1.11 -13.31 12.94
N THR A 215 -1.53 -12.05 13.06
CA THR A 215 -0.79 -11.01 13.79
C THR A 215 -0.66 -11.36 15.28
N TRP A 216 -1.75 -11.76 15.92
CA TRP A 216 -1.77 -12.15 17.33
C TRP A 216 -0.83 -13.33 17.60
N THR A 217 -0.89 -14.36 16.75
CA THR A 217 -0.03 -15.55 16.86
C THR A 217 1.44 -15.19 16.67
N TYR A 218 1.76 -14.29 15.75
CA TYR A 218 3.14 -13.84 15.53
C TYR A 218 3.68 -13.01 16.71
N VAL A 219 2.87 -12.09 17.25
CA VAL A 219 3.26 -11.22 18.37
C VAL A 219 3.46 -12.03 19.66
N THR A 220 2.60 -13.02 19.92
CA THR A 220 2.69 -13.88 21.11
C THR A 220 3.86 -14.86 21.05
N THR A 221 4.26 -15.31 19.86
CA THR A 221 5.41 -16.21 19.68
C THR A 221 6.76 -15.48 19.70
N HIS A 222 6.82 -14.23 19.23
CA HIS A 222 8.07 -13.45 19.14
C HIS A 222 7.98 -12.04 19.78
N PRO A 223 7.66 -11.93 21.09
CA PRO A 223 7.46 -10.64 21.74
C PRO A 223 8.73 -9.76 21.72
N TRP A 224 9.91 -10.38 21.81
CA TRP A 224 11.20 -9.66 21.79
C TRP A 224 11.56 -9.11 20.40
N LEU A 225 11.16 -9.80 19.32
CA LEU A 225 11.33 -9.31 17.95
C LEU A 225 10.40 -8.12 17.67
N CYS A 226 9.16 -8.18 18.17
CA CYS A 226 8.21 -7.07 18.11
C CYS A 226 8.74 -5.84 18.87
N LEU A 227 9.32 -6.05 20.06
CA LEU A 227 9.88 -4.97 20.88
C LEU A 227 11.10 -4.31 20.23
N THR A 228 11.92 -5.09 19.51
CA THR A 228 13.09 -4.60 18.77
C THR A 228 12.76 -4.15 17.35
N LEU A 229 11.48 -4.17 16.96
CA LEU A 229 11.01 -3.88 15.60
C LEU A 229 11.75 -4.65 14.50
N GLY A 230 12.35 -5.81 14.80
CA GLY A 230 13.21 -6.54 13.86
C GLY A 230 14.54 -5.83 13.48
N LEU A 231 14.88 -4.72 14.16
CA LEU A 231 16.07 -3.90 13.87
C LEU A 231 17.36 -4.50 14.44
N GLN A 232 17.27 -5.27 15.53
CA GLN A 232 18.43 -5.86 16.19
C GLN A 232 18.45 -7.38 15.96
N ARG A 233 19.22 -7.81 14.95
CA ARG A 233 19.57 -9.22 14.79
C ARG A 233 20.53 -9.58 15.94
N SER A 234 20.00 -10.22 16.99
CA SER A 234 20.84 -10.68 18.10
C SER A 234 21.98 -11.54 17.55
N LYS A 235 23.20 -11.05 17.71
CA LYS A 235 24.45 -11.68 17.23
C LYS A 235 24.79 -12.96 18.03
N ASN A 236 23.95 -13.34 19.00
CA ASN A 236 24.31 -14.29 20.05
C ASN A 236 23.86 -15.74 19.84
N ASN A 237 23.16 -16.09 18.75
CA ASN A 237 22.88 -17.49 18.41
C ASN A 237 23.70 -17.94 17.21
N LYS A 238 24.98 -18.22 17.45
CA LYS A 238 25.85 -19.02 16.56
C LYS A 238 25.48 -20.52 16.52
N THR A 239 24.25 -20.89 16.89
CA THR A 239 23.82 -22.30 17.07
C THR A 239 22.47 -22.65 16.43
N LEU A 240 21.95 -21.86 15.48
CA LEU A 240 20.78 -22.29 14.69
C LEU A 240 21.02 -22.11 13.20
N GLU A 241 21.68 -23.11 12.62
CA GLU A 241 22.04 -23.22 11.20
C GLU A 241 20.89 -23.81 10.37
N LYS A 242 19.65 -23.36 10.61
CA LYS A 242 18.54 -23.55 9.67
C LYS A 242 17.79 -22.22 9.58
N PRO A 243 17.56 -21.66 8.38
CA PRO A 243 16.60 -20.56 8.25
C PRO A 243 15.28 -21.07 8.83
N ASP A 244 14.70 -20.37 9.81
CA ASP A 244 13.41 -20.74 10.36
C ASP A 244 12.40 -20.78 9.21
N LEU A 245 11.96 -22.00 8.86
CA LEU A 245 11.10 -22.27 7.71
C LEU A 245 9.67 -21.85 8.04
N GLY A 246 9.02 -21.15 7.11
CA GLY A 246 7.60 -20.81 7.18
C GLY A 246 7.27 -19.47 7.87
N PHE A 247 6.05 -19.37 8.39
CA PHE A 247 5.43 -18.13 8.87
C PHE A 247 6.14 -17.48 10.08
N LEU A 248 6.94 -18.23 10.83
CA LEU A 248 7.65 -17.77 12.02
C LEU A 248 8.99 -17.09 11.69
N SER A 249 9.38 -17.00 10.41
CA SER A 249 10.65 -16.38 10.05
C SER A 249 10.66 -14.89 10.41
N PRO A 250 11.82 -14.33 10.80
CA PRO A 250 11.93 -12.91 11.17
C PRO A 250 11.71 -11.96 9.99
N GLN A 251 11.79 -12.45 8.74
CA GLN A 251 11.53 -11.67 7.52
C GLN A 251 10.03 -11.40 7.32
N VAL A 252 9.16 -12.29 7.82
CA VAL A 252 7.69 -12.15 7.74
C VAL A 252 7.18 -10.99 8.61
N PHE A 253 7.93 -10.58 9.63
CA PHE A 253 7.54 -9.52 10.58
C PHE A 253 7.08 -8.23 9.89
N VAL A 254 7.84 -7.75 8.91
CA VAL A 254 7.56 -6.48 8.22
C VAL A 254 6.22 -6.54 7.49
N TYR A 255 5.93 -7.69 6.87
CA TYR A 255 4.68 -7.93 6.16
C TYR A 255 3.50 -8.05 7.13
N VAL A 256 3.68 -8.70 8.29
CA VAL A 256 2.64 -8.81 9.33
C VAL A 256 2.30 -7.46 9.93
N VAL A 257 3.32 -6.65 10.27
CA VAL A 257 3.11 -5.29 10.79
C VAL A 257 2.41 -4.42 9.75
N HIS A 258 2.83 -4.48 8.49
CA HIS A 258 2.18 -3.73 7.42
C HIS A 258 0.71 -4.18 7.22
N ALA A 259 0.44 -5.48 7.24
CA ALA A 259 -0.92 -6.01 7.15
C ALA A 259 -1.80 -5.55 8.34
N ALA A 260 -1.25 -5.54 9.56
CA ALA A 260 -1.96 -5.06 10.75
C ALA A 260 -2.25 -3.55 10.67
N VAL A 261 -1.28 -2.74 10.22
CA VAL A 261 -1.47 -1.29 10.01
C VAL A 261 -2.52 -1.03 8.92
N LEU A 262 -2.48 -1.78 7.81
CA LEU A 262 -3.50 -1.69 6.77
C LEU A 262 -4.88 -2.11 7.26
N LEU A 263 -4.97 -3.15 8.12
CA LEU A 263 -6.24 -3.58 8.70
C LEU A 263 -6.82 -2.51 9.64
N LEU A 264 -5.98 -1.92 10.50
CA LEU A 264 -6.39 -0.85 11.41
C LEU A 264 -6.80 0.40 10.64
N PHE A 265 -5.98 0.85 9.69
CA PHE A 265 -6.28 2.01 8.85
C PHE A 265 -7.52 1.76 7.99
N GLY A 266 -7.63 0.57 7.40
CA GLY A 266 -8.78 0.15 6.62
C GLY A 266 -10.07 0.12 7.44
N GLY A 267 -10.02 -0.42 8.65
CA GLY A 267 -11.19 -0.52 9.54
C GLY A 267 -11.62 0.82 10.16
N LEU A 268 -10.68 1.73 10.43
CA LEU A 268 -10.99 3.01 11.08
C LEU A 268 -11.34 4.13 10.09
N CYS A 269 -10.68 4.12 8.93
CA CYS A 269 -10.69 5.27 8.01
C CYS A 269 -11.29 4.98 6.64
N MET A 270 -11.30 3.72 6.15
CA MET A 270 -11.75 3.41 4.80
C MET A 270 -13.13 2.75 4.78
N HIS A 271 -13.90 3.05 3.74
CA HIS A 271 -15.08 2.27 3.37
C HIS A 271 -14.66 0.81 3.13
N VAL A 272 -15.22 -0.14 3.88
CA VAL A 272 -15.04 -1.60 3.68
C VAL A 272 -15.51 -2.07 2.29
N GLN A 273 -16.14 -1.18 1.50
CA GLN A 273 -16.48 -1.39 0.10
C GLN A 273 -15.30 -1.47 -0.89
N LEU A 274 -14.06 -1.14 -0.49
CA LEU A 274 -12.91 -1.26 -1.39
C LEU A 274 -12.33 -2.68 -1.50
N THR A 275 -12.83 -3.65 -0.74
CA THR A 275 -12.43 -5.07 -0.86
C THR A 275 -13.46 -5.95 -1.56
N CYS A 276 -14.71 -5.49 -1.69
CA CYS A 276 -15.72 -6.18 -2.48
C CYS A 276 -16.87 -5.24 -2.81
N PHE A 277 -17.28 -5.27 -4.08
CA PHE A 277 -18.62 -4.94 -4.57
C PHE A 277 -18.87 -3.52 -5.09
N ARG A 278 -18.94 -3.45 -6.43
CA ARG A 278 -19.84 -2.55 -7.15
C ARG A 278 -20.84 -3.34 -8.01
N ILE A 279 -21.54 -4.33 -7.42
CA ILE A 279 -22.81 -4.79 -7.98
C ILE A 279 -23.94 -4.04 -7.27
N LYS A 280 -24.05 -2.75 -7.59
CA LYS A 280 -25.35 -2.10 -7.60
C LYS A 280 -25.52 -1.55 -9.00
N SER A 281 -25.75 -2.47 -9.93
CA SER A 281 -26.54 -2.18 -11.13
C SER A 281 -27.86 -1.62 -10.62
N ARG A 282 -28.01 -0.30 -10.70
CA ARG A 282 -29.34 0.29 -10.68
C ARG A 282 -30.02 -0.18 -11.96
N CYS A 283 -30.98 -1.09 -11.83
CA CYS A 283 -32.24 -0.91 -12.53
C CYS A 283 -32.86 0.42 -12.05
#